data_AF-A0A8S3I0C0-F1
#
_entry.id   AF-A0A8S3I0C0-F1
#
_cell.length_a   1.000
_cell.length_b   1.000
_cell.length_c   1.000
_cell.angle_alpha   90.00
_cell.angle_beta   90.00
_cell.angle_gamma   90.00
#
_symmetry.space_group_name_H-M   'P 1'
#
loop_
_entity.id
_entity.type
_entity.pdbx_description
1 polymer ?
#
loop_
_entity_poly.entity_id
_entity_poly.type
_entity_poly.pdbx_seq_one_letter_code
_entity_poly.pdbx_strand_id
1 'polypeptide(L)'
;MMSKDEYRQKFVISTTKLLRTHEFDGIDLNFEPSEALGPPSTSTPQLIEDRKKLSKLCKDLQEEYAEEAGRTGRSRLLLTVTISGIKKQLESRFDLQELAKCADWLNIQTYDYRGSRDKIAEHHSSLMQAINAESNEKDLNQDSAIKYIVNTGIEPWKLLVGLPAFGKKFRLTSDLHDLGSPATFVGSVPYTELCRNMMSGWQRVFLDDRKVPIM
;
A
#
# COMPACT_ATOMS: atom_id res chain seq x y z
N MET A 1 17.21 10.94 6.82
CA MET A 1 16.06 11.61 7.45
C MET A 1 15.71 10.95 8.79
N MET A 2 15.29 9.68 8.83
CA MET A 2 14.88 9.03 10.10
C MET A 2 16.01 8.45 10.97
N SER A 3 17.28 8.59 10.56
CA SER A 3 18.43 7.96 11.21
C SER A 3 18.93 8.67 12.48
N LYS A 4 18.61 9.96 12.63
CA LYS A 4 18.98 10.78 13.80
C LYS A 4 17.82 11.69 14.18
N ASP A 5 17.67 11.95 15.47
CA ASP A 5 16.64 12.86 16.00
C ASP A 5 16.72 14.25 15.37
N GLU A 6 17.93 14.81 15.28
CA GLU A 6 18.17 16.11 14.65
C GLU A 6 17.64 16.19 13.21
N TYR A 7 17.87 15.14 12.41
CA TYR A 7 17.42 15.11 11.01
C TYR A 7 15.91 14.93 10.88
N ARG A 8 15.32 14.16 11.79
CA ARG A 8 13.87 13.96 11.84
C ARG A 8 13.16 15.25 12.23
N GLN A 9 13.67 15.96 13.24
CA GLN A 9 13.13 17.25 13.68
C GLN A 9 13.27 18.34 12.60
N LYS A 10 14.42 18.39 11.92
CA LYS A 10 14.59 19.26 10.73
C LYS A 10 13.56 18.96 9.66
N PHE A 11 13.30 17.67 9.37
CA PHE A 11 12.29 17.27 8.40
C PHE A 11 10.87 17.68 8.82
N VAL A 12 10.49 17.47 10.09
CA VAL A 12 9.19 17.86 10.64
C VAL A 12 8.95 19.36 10.44
N ILE A 13 9.86 20.20 10.93
CA ILE A 13 9.75 21.66 10.82
C ILE A 13 9.74 22.12 9.35
N SER A 14 10.64 21.57 8.51
CA SER A 14 10.70 21.96 7.10
C SER A 14 9.42 21.59 6.35
N THR A 15 8.83 20.45 6.68
CA THR A 15 7.61 19.95 6.04
C THR A 15 6.42 20.80 6.45
N THR A 16 6.26 21.12 7.74
CA THR A 16 5.20 22.05 8.21
C THR A 16 5.25 23.37 7.44
N LYS A 17 6.45 23.97 7.31
CA LYS A 17 6.63 25.21 6.56
C LYS A 17 6.28 25.06 5.08
N LEU A 18 6.73 23.98 4.44
CA LEU A 18 6.46 23.71 3.03
C LEU A 18 4.95 23.58 2.76
N LEU A 19 4.27 22.77 3.56
CA LEU A 19 2.83 22.55 3.43
C LEU A 19 2.04 23.86 3.58
N ARG A 20 2.39 24.68 4.58
CA ARG A 20 1.75 25.99 4.77
C ARG A 20 2.06 26.99 3.65
N THR A 21 3.29 26.98 3.12
CA THR A 21 3.71 27.87 2.04
C THR A 21 2.95 27.58 0.74
N HIS A 22 2.66 26.31 0.48
CA HIS A 22 1.97 25.86 -0.73
C HIS A 22 0.50 25.51 -0.49
N GLU A 23 -0.05 25.92 0.66
CA GLU A 23 -1.48 25.75 1.00
C GLU A 23 -1.98 24.30 0.92
N PHE A 24 -1.12 23.33 1.22
CA PHE A 24 -1.54 21.95 1.41
C PHE A 24 -2.24 21.78 2.75
N ASP A 25 -3.24 20.88 2.76
CA ASP A 25 -3.98 20.51 3.97
C ASP A 25 -3.26 19.47 4.84
N GLY A 26 -2.21 18.82 4.32
CA GLY A 26 -1.51 17.76 5.04
C GLY A 26 -0.49 17.01 4.19
N ILE A 27 0.03 15.91 4.74
CA ILE A 27 1.00 15.03 4.09
C ILE A 27 0.56 13.56 4.17
N ASP A 28 0.83 12.80 3.11
CA ASP A 28 0.84 11.34 3.13
C ASP A 28 2.27 10.81 3.18
N LEU A 29 2.57 9.98 4.18
CA LEU A 29 3.83 9.26 4.25
C LEU A 29 3.70 7.90 3.58
N ASN A 30 4.30 7.75 2.40
CA ASN A 30 4.44 6.46 1.73
C ASN A 30 5.88 5.93 1.89
N PHE A 31 6.16 5.29 3.03
CA PHE A 31 7.49 4.78 3.35
C PHE A 31 7.66 3.33 2.89
N GLU A 32 8.48 3.13 1.86
CA GLU A 32 8.92 1.81 1.41
C GLU A 32 10.38 1.57 1.84
N PRO A 33 10.67 0.68 2.81
CA PRO A 33 12.04 0.39 3.20
C PRO A 33 12.81 -0.22 2.02
N SER A 34 14.08 0.14 1.81
CA SER A 34 14.87 -0.32 0.65
C SER A 34 15.01 -1.84 0.54
N GLU A 35 14.99 -2.55 1.68
CA GLU A 35 14.97 -4.03 1.74
C GLU A 35 13.63 -4.64 1.27
N ALA A 36 12.58 -3.83 1.07
CA ALA A 36 11.27 -4.26 0.59
C ALA A 36 11.26 -4.80 -0.85
N LEU A 37 12.35 -4.57 -1.59
CA LEU A 37 12.53 -5.09 -2.94
C LEU A 37 13.00 -6.55 -2.96
N GLY A 38 13.33 -7.14 -1.81
CA GLY A 38 13.63 -8.58 -1.66
C GLY A 38 12.37 -9.48 -1.58
N PRO A 39 12.51 -10.81 -1.68
CA PRO A 39 11.42 -11.74 -1.37
C PRO A 39 10.89 -11.48 0.05
N PRO A 40 9.62 -11.83 0.36
CA PRO A 40 9.03 -11.58 1.68
C PRO A 40 9.79 -12.34 2.76
N SER A 41 10.86 -11.75 3.30
CA SER A 41 11.73 -12.37 4.27
C SER A 41 11.41 -11.85 5.68
N THR A 42 11.60 -12.77 6.61
CA THR A 42 11.53 -12.65 8.06
C THR A 42 12.06 -11.31 8.59
N SER A 43 11.36 -10.74 9.59
CA SER A 43 11.74 -9.51 10.29
C SER A 43 13.25 -9.45 10.56
N THR A 44 13.96 -8.56 9.86
CA THR A 44 15.38 -8.29 10.09
C THR A 44 15.52 -7.27 11.23
N PRO A 45 16.67 -7.22 11.93
CA PRO A 45 16.93 -6.15 12.89
C PRO A 45 16.75 -4.74 12.30
N GLN A 46 17.12 -4.57 11.02
CA GLN A 46 16.95 -3.30 10.32
C GLN A 46 15.48 -2.95 10.12
N LEU A 47 14.63 -3.89 9.68
CA LEU A 47 13.20 -3.67 9.54
C LEU A 47 12.52 -3.32 10.88
N ILE A 48 12.94 -3.95 11.97
CA ILE A 48 12.45 -3.62 13.33
C ILE A 48 12.83 -2.18 13.71
N GLU A 49 14.06 -1.76 13.38
CA GLU A 49 14.53 -0.40 13.64
C GLU A 49 13.78 0.63 12.78
N ASP A 50 13.61 0.34 11.49
CA ASP A 50 12.89 1.21 10.54
C ASP A 50 11.42 1.38 10.93
N ARG A 51 10.77 0.29 11.39
CA ARG A 51 9.41 0.35 11.95
C ARG A 51 9.30 1.33 13.12
N LYS A 52 10.25 1.29 14.06
CA LYS A 52 10.28 2.21 15.21
C LYS A 52 10.54 3.65 14.77
N LYS A 53 11.47 3.84 13.82
CA LYS A 53 11.81 5.14 13.24
C LYS A 53 10.62 5.79 12.54
N LEU A 54 9.86 5.03 11.74
CA LEU A 54 8.64 5.50 11.08
C LEU A 54 7.58 5.92 12.10
N SER A 55 7.35 5.09 13.13
CA SER A 55 6.39 5.39 14.19
C SER A 55 6.76 6.67 14.95
N LYS A 56 8.06 6.84 15.25
CA LYS A 56 8.56 8.07 15.89
C LYS A 56 8.43 9.30 15.00
N LEU A 57 8.64 9.18 13.69
CA LEU A 57 8.39 10.26 12.74
C LEU A 57 6.91 10.66 12.71
N CYS A 58 5.99 9.69 12.65
CA CYS A 58 4.55 9.97 12.66
C CYS A 58 4.13 10.70 13.93
N LYS A 59 4.66 10.27 15.08
CA LYS A 59 4.42 10.95 16.37
C LYS A 59 4.94 12.39 16.36
N ASP A 60 6.18 12.61 15.95
CA ASP A 60 6.78 13.95 15.93
C ASP A 60 6.01 14.90 14.97
N LEU A 61 5.51 14.39 13.83
CA LEU A 61 4.68 15.18 12.90
C LEU A 61 3.31 15.51 13.51
N GLN A 62 2.64 14.53 14.13
CA GLN A 62 1.35 14.74 14.77
C GLN A 62 1.44 15.81 15.86
N GLU A 63 2.47 15.73 16.72
CA GLU A 63 2.74 16.70 17.78
C GLU A 63 3.00 18.10 17.21
N GLU A 64 3.92 18.25 16.24
CA GLU A 64 4.19 19.55 15.62
C GLU A 64 2.94 20.14 14.94
N TYR A 65 2.13 19.33 14.25
CA TYR A 65 0.94 19.83 13.57
C TYR A 65 -0.11 20.32 14.57
N ALA A 66 -0.27 19.64 15.70
CA ALA A 66 -1.16 20.08 16.77
C ALA A 66 -0.65 21.40 17.40
N GLU A 67 0.65 21.49 17.67
CA GLU A 67 1.27 22.69 18.24
C GLU A 67 1.23 23.88 17.27
N GLU A 68 1.50 23.66 15.98
CA GLU A 68 1.42 24.70 14.95
C GLU A 68 0.00 25.23 14.80
N ALA A 69 -1.01 24.35 14.80
CA ALA A 69 -2.41 24.74 14.77
C ALA A 69 -2.77 25.63 15.98
N GLY A 70 -2.32 25.25 17.17
CA GLY A 70 -2.52 26.05 18.39
C GLY A 70 -1.82 27.42 18.33
N ARG A 71 -0.62 27.49 17.75
CA ARG A 71 0.15 28.74 17.60
C ARG A 71 -0.44 29.68 16.55
N THR A 72 -0.98 29.17 15.44
CA THR A 72 -1.40 29.98 14.29
C THR A 72 -2.91 30.21 14.22
N GLY A 73 -3.70 29.43 14.97
CA GLY A 73 -5.16 29.43 14.88
C GLY A 73 -5.71 28.81 13.60
N ARG A 74 -4.86 28.16 12.77
CA ARG A 74 -5.28 27.45 11.56
C ARG A 74 -5.73 26.02 11.91
N SER A 75 -6.54 25.41 11.05
CA SER A 75 -6.84 23.98 11.14
C SER A 75 -5.55 23.15 11.11
N ARG A 76 -5.47 22.12 11.97
CA ARG A 76 -4.34 21.17 12.00
C ARG A 76 -4.14 20.52 10.63
N LEU A 77 -2.88 20.42 10.21
CA LEU A 77 -2.49 19.67 9.02
C LEU A 77 -2.82 18.18 9.19
N LEU A 78 -3.35 17.55 8.15
CA LEU A 78 -3.62 16.13 8.08
C LEU A 78 -2.31 15.34 7.98
N LEU A 79 -2.27 14.19 8.64
CA LEU A 79 -1.20 13.21 8.52
C LEU A 79 -1.80 11.87 8.12
N THR A 80 -1.52 11.39 6.92
CA THR A 80 -1.89 10.03 6.50
C THR A 80 -0.65 9.19 6.27
N VAL A 81 -0.81 7.87 6.32
CA VAL A 81 0.29 6.94 6.05
C VAL A 81 -0.20 5.89 5.09
N THR A 82 0.50 5.74 3.97
CA THR A 82 0.30 4.63 3.04
C THR A 82 1.07 3.41 3.51
N ILE A 83 0.37 2.29 3.69
CA ILE A 83 0.95 1.02 4.14
C ILE A 83 0.57 -0.12 3.18
N SER A 84 1.39 -1.17 3.17
CA SER A 84 1.19 -2.33 2.31
C SER A 84 -0.08 -3.11 2.67
N GLY A 85 -0.81 -3.59 1.67
CA GLY A 85 -1.90 -4.57 1.84
C GLY A 85 -1.43 -6.02 1.94
N ILE A 86 -0.14 -6.30 2.13
CA ILE A 86 0.41 -7.67 2.20
C ILE A 86 0.69 -8.02 3.66
N LYS A 87 0.03 -9.05 4.20
CA LYS A 87 0.13 -9.46 5.61
C LYS A 87 1.56 -9.58 6.14
N LYS A 88 2.44 -10.28 5.43
CA LYS A 88 3.85 -10.43 5.85
C LYS A 88 4.59 -9.09 5.95
N GLN A 89 4.23 -8.13 5.09
CA GLN A 89 4.82 -6.79 5.12
C GLN A 89 4.22 -5.94 6.25
N LEU A 90 2.91 -6.08 6.49
CA LEU A 90 2.23 -5.51 7.65
C LEU A 90 2.92 -5.93 8.97
N GLU A 91 3.17 -7.23 9.14
CA GLU A 91 3.82 -7.81 10.33
C GLU A 91 5.27 -7.33 10.54
N SER A 92 6.05 -7.25 9.45
CA SER A 92 7.49 -7.01 9.53
C SER A 92 7.87 -5.54 9.49
N ARG A 93 7.06 -4.65 8.91
CA ARG A 93 7.47 -3.26 8.59
C ARG A 93 6.74 -2.19 9.38
N PHE A 94 5.58 -2.49 9.93
CA PHE A 94 4.69 -1.46 10.50
C PHE A 94 4.31 -1.78 11.94
N ASP A 95 4.32 -0.76 12.79
CA ASP A 95 3.69 -0.81 14.10
C ASP A 95 2.28 -0.25 13.93
N LEU A 96 1.34 -1.11 13.53
CA LEU A 96 0.03 -0.68 13.07
C LEU A 96 -0.71 0.13 14.13
N GLN A 97 -0.57 -0.24 15.41
CA GLN A 97 -1.20 0.45 16.52
C GLN A 97 -0.63 1.85 16.72
N GLU A 98 0.70 2.01 16.70
CA GLU A 98 1.32 3.34 16.81
C GLU A 98 1.01 4.23 15.61
N LEU A 99 1.00 3.67 14.39
CA LEU A 99 0.63 4.41 13.18
C LEU A 99 -0.83 4.86 13.23
N ALA A 100 -1.76 3.99 13.63
CA ALA A 100 -3.18 4.33 13.72
C ALA A 100 -3.48 5.40 14.78
N LYS A 101 -2.69 5.49 15.85
CA LYS A 101 -2.78 6.55 16.86
C LYS A 101 -2.32 7.91 16.31
N CYS A 102 -1.27 7.92 15.49
CA CYS A 102 -0.64 9.15 15.01
C CYS A 102 -1.33 9.70 13.75
N ALA A 103 -1.59 8.84 12.77
CA ALA A 103 -2.17 9.22 11.49
C ALA A 103 -3.67 9.47 11.61
N ASP A 104 -4.21 10.39 10.83
CA ASP A 104 -5.65 10.63 10.67
C ASP A 104 -6.36 9.39 10.13
N TRP A 105 -5.82 8.79 9.07
CA TRP A 105 -6.17 7.46 8.55
C TRP A 105 -4.98 6.82 7.83
N LEU A 106 -5.12 5.53 7.53
CA LEU A 106 -4.14 4.71 6.83
C LEU A 106 -4.66 4.39 5.42
N ASN A 107 -3.88 4.70 4.41
CA ASN A 107 -4.15 4.32 3.02
C ASN A 107 -3.58 2.91 2.80
N ILE A 108 -4.43 1.92 2.55
CA ILE A 108 -4.00 0.53 2.41
C ILE A 108 -3.78 0.23 0.94
N GLN A 109 -2.52 -0.03 0.56
CA GLN A 109 -2.14 -0.40 -0.79
C GLN A 109 -2.56 -1.84 -1.09
N THR A 110 -3.84 -2.03 -1.41
CA THR A 110 -4.47 -3.33 -1.69
C THR A 110 -4.41 -3.71 -3.18
N TYR A 111 -3.30 -3.34 -3.83
CA TYR A 111 -2.99 -3.59 -5.23
C TYR A 111 -1.49 -3.86 -5.39
N ASP A 112 -1.03 -4.14 -6.60
CA ASP A 112 0.34 -4.58 -6.87
C ASP A 112 0.74 -5.88 -6.15
N TYR A 113 -0.23 -6.74 -5.82
CA TYR A 113 0.04 -8.08 -5.29
C TYR A 113 0.83 -8.97 -6.26
N ARG A 114 0.78 -8.62 -7.55
CA ARG A 114 1.45 -9.30 -8.67
C ARG A 114 2.13 -8.27 -9.55
N GLY A 115 3.25 -8.64 -10.17
CA GLY A 115 3.99 -7.75 -11.05
C GLY A 115 5.27 -8.36 -11.59
N SER A 116 6.34 -7.56 -11.60
CA SER A 116 7.58 -7.84 -12.33
C SER A 116 8.35 -9.09 -11.87
N ARG A 117 8.08 -9.58 -10.67
CA ARG A 117 8.75 -10.76 -10.10
C ARG A 117 7.97 -12.05 -10.34
N ASP A 118 6.71 -11.95 -10.75
CA ASP A 118 5.86 -13.11 -11.02
C ASP A 118 6.21 -13.75 -12.35
N LYS A 119 6.15 -15.08 -12.37
CA LYS A 119 6.33 -15.92 -13.57
C LYS A 119 5.01 -16.49 -14.09
N ILE A 120 3.91 -15.98 -13.56
CA ILE A 120 2.55 -16.41 -13.87
C ILE A 120 1.68 -15.18 -14.12
N ALA A 121 0.69 -15.31 -14.99
CA ALA A 121 -0.33 -14.29 -15.18
C ALA A 121 -1.35 -14.38 -14.04
N GLU A 122 -1.35 -13.38 -13.16
CA GLU A 122 -2.25 -13.33 -12.01
C GLU A 122 -2.83 -11.93 -11.75
N HIS A 123 -4.00 -11.88 -11.10
CA HIS A 123 -4.66 -10.60 -10.82
C HIS A 123 -3.99 -9.86 -9.65
N HIS A 124 -3.76 -8.56 -9.81
CA HIS A 124 -2.94 -7.77 -8.89
C HIS A 124 -3.68 -7.11 -7.72
N SER A 125 -5.01 -7.18 -7.69
CA SER A 125 -5.87 -6.54 -6.69
C SER A 125 -7.20 -7.28 -6.49
N SER A 126 -7.13 -8.60 -6.29
CA SER A 126 -8.33 -9.43 -6.07
C SER A 126 -9.02 -9.06 -4.77
N LEU A 127 -10.34 -8.89 -4.76
CA LEU A 127 -11.10 -8.59 -3.54
C LEU A 127 -11.03 -9.77 -2.57
N MET A 128 -11.25 -10.98 -3.09
CA MET A 128 -11.28 -12.23 -2.33
C MET A 128 -10.11 -13.14 -2.70
N GLN A 129 -9.79 -14.04 -1.78
CA GLN A 129 -8.85 -15.14 -2.03
C GLN A 129 -9.37 -16.06 -3.14
N ALA A 130 -8.48 -16.52 -4.03
CA ALA A 130 -8.81 -17.55 -5.01
C ALA A 130 -9.15 -18.89 -4.34
N ILE A 131 -10.14 -19.62 -4.86
CA ILE A 131 -10.57 -20.92 -4.29
C ILE A 131 -9.42 -21.93 -4.25
N ASN A 132 -8.54 -21.89 -5.26
CA ASN A 132 -7.39 -22.78 -5.43
C ASN A 132 -6.05 -22.11 -5.05
N ALA A 133 -6.06 -21.03 -4.26
CA ALA A 133 -4.84 -20.33 -3.88
C ALA A 133 -3.85 -21.23 -3.14
N GLU A 134 -2.59 -21.21 -3.59
CA GLU A 134 -1.48 -21.82 -2.86
C GLU A 134 -1.29 -21.16 -1.48
N SER A 135 -0.62 -21.85 -0.56
CA SER A 135 -0.47 -21.40 0.84
C SER A 135 0.21 -20.03 0.97
N ASN A 136 1.15 -19.73 0.08
CA ASN A 136 1.88 -18.46 0.00
C ASN A 136 1.08 -17.32 -0.68
N GLU A 137 -0.07 -17.61 -1.27
CA GLU A 137 -0.89 -16.64 -2.01
C GLU A 137 -2.18 -16.28 -1.27
N LYS A 138 -2.52 -17.03 -0.21
CA LYS A 138 -3.77 -16.86 0.53
C LYS A 138 -3.99 -15.45 1.06
N ASP A 139 -2.92 -14.73 1.36
CA ASP A 139 -2.96 -13.37 1.90
C ASP A 139 -2.82 -12.27 0.82
N LEU A 140 -2.76 -12.63 -0.47
CA LEU A 140 -2.59 -11.69 -1.59
C LEU A 140 -3.94 -11.21 -2.15
N ASN A 141 -4.81 -10.70 -1.28
CA ASN A 141 -6.12 -10.16 -1.63
C ASN A 141 -6.55 -9.07 -0.63
N GLN A 142 -7.52 -8.24 -1.04
CA GLN A 142 -7.97 -7.08 -0.25
C GLN A 142 -8.64 -7.51 1.07
N ASP A 143 -9.50 -8.52 1.04
CA ASP A 143 -10.25 -9.01 2.21
C ASP A 143 -9.34 -9.51 3.33
N SER A 144 -8.34 -10.33 3.01
CA SER A 144 -7.35 -10.83 3.97
C SER A 144 -6.54 -9.69 4.60
N ALA A 145 -6.15 -8.68 3.80
CA ALA A 145 -5.40 -7.53 4.29
C ALA A 145 -6.19 -6.72 5.32
N ILE A 146 -7.44 -6.36 4.98
CA ILE A 146 -8.30 -5.55 5.85
C ILE A 146 -8.69 -6.33 7.11
N LYS A 147 -9.08 -7.61 6.98
CA LYS A 147 -9.38 -8.46 8.14
C LYS A 147 -8.18 -8.58 9.08
N TYR A 148 -6.98 -8.74 8.54
CA TYR A 148 -5.78 -8.79 9.36
C TYR A 148 -5.60 -7.50 10.18
N ILE A 149 -5.69 -6.32 9.54
CA ILE A 149 -5.51 -5.03 10.21
C ILE A 149 -6.58 -4.81 11.29
N VAL A 150 -7.86 -5.06 10.97
CA VAL A 150 -8.97 -4.93 11.93
C VAL A 150 -8.80 -5.88 13.12
N ASN A 151 -8.35 -7.11 12.88
CA ASN A 151 -8.08 -8.08 13.95
C ASN A 151 -6.92 -7.67 14.87
N THR A 152 -6.10 -6.68 14.48
CA THR A 152 -5.11 -6.09 15.40
C THR A 152 -5.71 -5.07 16.37
N GLY A 153 -7.01 -4.76 16.25
CA GLY A 153 -7.73 -3.78 17.08
C GLY A 153 -7.79 -2.37 16.51
N ILE A 154 -7.52 -2.20 15.21
CA ILE A 154 -7.66 -0.90 14.54
C ILE A 154 -9.08 -0.74 14.04
N GLU A 155 -9.68 0.40 14.37
CA GLU A 155 -11.04 0.74 13.97
C GLU A 155 -11.17 0.81 12.43
N PRO A 156 -12.21 0.21 11.82
CA PRO A 156 -12.36 0.20 10.36
C PRO A 156 -12.39 1.58 9.71
N TRP A 157 -12.90 2.61 10.39
CA TRP A 157 -12.96 3.98 9.86
C TRP A 157 -11.57 4.62 9.66
N LYS A 158 -10.52 4.07 10.29
CA LYS A 158 -9.13 4.47 10.07
C LYS A 158 -8.55 3.95 8.76
N LEU A 159 -9.25 3.08 8.02
CA LEU A 159 -8.68 2.35 6.89
C LEU A 159 -9.31 2.84 5.59
N LEU A 160 -8.48 3.36 4.68
CA LEU A 160 -8.89 3.70 3.31
C LEU A 160 -8.37 2.63 2.34
N VAL A 161 -9.28 1.89 1.72
CA VAL A 161 -8.94 0.79 0.79
C VAL A 161 -8.48 1.34 -0.56
N GLY A 162 -7.31 0.91 -1.02
CA GLY A 162 -6.76 1.31 -2.30
C GLY A 162 -7.47 0.67 -3.50
N LEU A 163 -7.91 1.49 -4.46
CA LEU A 163 -8.56 1.04 -5.69
C LEU A 163 -7.69 1.38 -6.91
N PRO A 164 -7.10 0.38 -7.61
CA PRO A 164 -6.24 0.67 -8.75
C PRO A 164 -7.06 0.98 -10.01
N ALA A 165 -6.86 2.18 -10.57
CA ALA A 165 -7.35 2.56 -11.90
C ALA A 165 -6.40 2.08 -13.03
N PHE A 166 -5.78 0.91 -12.85
CA PHE A 166 -4.84 0.30 -13.78
C PHE A 166 -4.81 -1.23 -13.59
N GLY A 167 -4.38 -1.95 -14.63
CA GLY A 167 -4.13 -3.38 -14.60
C GLY A 167 -2.64 -3.71 -14.72
N LYS A 168 -2.30 -4.99 -14.50
CA LYS A 168 -0.98 -5.57 -14.80
C LYS A 168 -1.09 -6.43 -16.04
N LYS A 169 -0.19 -6.21 -16.99
CA LYS A 169 -0.14 -6.93 -18.26
C LYS A 169 0.98 -7.95 -18.22
N PHE A 170 0.64 -9.17 -18.62
CA PHE A 170 1.57 -10.29 -18.73
C PHE A 170 1.55 -10.81 -20.17
N ARG A 171 2.70 -11.30 -20.65
CA ARG A 171 2.81 -12.06 -21.89
C ARG A 171 2.92 -13.53 -21.52
N LEU A 172 1.91 -14.32 -21.91
CA LEU A 172 1.90 -15.76 -21.72
C LEU A 172 3.07 -16.41 -22.47
N THR A 173 3.69 -17.41 -21.85
CA THR A 173 4.81 -18.18 -22.42
C THR A 173 4.39 -19.61 -22.80
N SER A 174 3.10 -19.88 -22.77
CA SER A 174 2.45 -21.14 -23.15
C SER A 174 1.10 -20.85 -23.80
N ASP A 175 0.48 -21.85 -24.43
CA ASP A 175 -0.87 -21.77 -25.01
C ASP A 175 -2.00 -21.86 -23.95
N LEU A 176 -1.64 -21.90 -22.66
CA LEU A 176 -2.58 -21.80 -21.55
C LEU A 176 -2.97 -20.34 -21.32
N HIS A 177 -4.28 -20.09 -21.23
CA HIS A 177 -4.86 -18.75 -21.08
C HIS A 177 -5.52 -18.50 -19.72
N ASP A 178 -5.48 -19.49 -18.82
CA ASP A 178 -6.06 -19.37 -17.47
C ASP A 178 -5.16 -18.54 -16.54
N LEU A 179 -5.72 -18.05 -15.44
CA LEU A 179 -4.92 -17.50 -14.37
C LEU A 179 -3.97 -18.53 -13.78
N GLY A 180 -2.77 -18.09 -13.38
CA GLY A 180 -1.68 -18.96 -12.96
C GLY A 180 -0.86 -19.52 -14.12
N SER A 181 -1.25 -19.27 -15.38
CA SER A 181 -0.49 -19.71 -16.55
C SER A 181 0.89 -19.06 -16.60
N PRO A 182 1.94 -19.80 -17.03
CA PRO A 182 3.29 -19.26 -17.19
C PRO A 182 3.30 -17.99 -18.04
N ALA A 183 3.90 -16.93 -17.50
CA ALA A 183 3.92 -15.62 -18.15
C ALA A 183 5.12 -14.76 -17.71
N THR A 184 5.44 -13.77 -18.52
CA THR A 184 6.41 -12.72 -18.19
C THR A 184 5.68 -11.39 -18.04
N PHE A 185 5.96 -10.65 -16.96
CA PHE A 185 5.41 -9.30 -16.79
C PHE A 185 5.89 -8.35 -17.90
N VAL A 186 4.97 -7.59 -18.48
CA VAL A 186 5.27 -6.64 -19.58
C VAL A 186 4.89 -5.19 -19.28
N GLY A 187 4.26 -4.91 -18.13
CA GLY A 187 4.00 -3.54 -17.69
C GLY A 187 2.63 -3.34 -17.05
N SER A 188 2.41 -2.13 -16.52
CA SER A 188 1.07 -1.68 -16.10
C SER A 188 0.31 -1.10 -17.29
N VAL A 189 -1.02 -1.19 -17.27
CA VAL A 189 -1.90 -0.63 -18.30
C VAL A 189 -2.97 0.25 -17.64
N PRO A 190 -3.09 1.54 -17.98
CA PRO A 190 -4.13 2.41 -17.43
C PRO A 190 -5.53 1.91 -17.78
N TYR A 191 -6.51 2.17 -16.91
CA TYR A 191 -7.91 1.76 -17.16
C TYR A 191 -8.46 2.29 -18.49
N THR A 192 -8.06 3.49 -18.91
CA THR A 192 -8.47 4.08 -20.20
C THR A 192 -7.96 3.28 -21.41
N GLU A 193 -6.79 2.65 -21.33
CA GLU A 193 -6.27 1.77 -22.37
C GLU A 193 -6.99 0.41 -22.37
N LEU A 194 -7.29 -0.14 -21.19
CA LEU A 194 -8.12 -1.34 -21.05
C LEU A 194 -9.49 -1.14 -21.72
N CYS A 195 -10.15 0.01 -21.54
CA CYS A 195 -11.39 0.35 -22.23
C CYS A 195 -11.25 0.34 -23.76
N ARG A 196 -10.17 0.92 -24.31
CA ARG A 196 -9.90 0.90 -25.75
C ARG A 196 -9.66 -0.50 -26.30
N ASN A 197 -8.96 -1.33 -25.53
CA ASN A 197 -8.71 -2.72 -25.90
C ASN A 197 -9.99 -3.55 -25.94
N MET A 198 -10.90 -3.37 -24.97
CA MET A 198 -12.23 -3.99 -24.98
C MET A 198 -13.03 -3.58 -26.22
N MET A 199 -13.04 -2.30 -26.58
CA MET A 199 -13.70 -1.83 -27.82
C MET A 199 -13.07 -2.39 -29.10
N SER A 200 -11.81 -2.82 -29.03
CA SER A 200 -11.06 -3.42 -30.15
C SER A 200 -11.17 -4.95 -30.19
N GLY A 201 -12.06 -5.54 -29.38
CA GLY A 201 -12.37 -6.98 -29.41
C GLY A 201 -11.70 -7.81 -28.32
N TRP A 202 -10.99 -7.22 -27.35
CA TRP A 202 -10.49 -7.97 -26.20
C TRP A 202 -11.66 -8.55 -25.38
N GLN A 203 -11.51 -9.79 -24.92
CA GLN A 203 -12.55 -10.48 -24.16
C GLN A 203 -12.40 -10.16 -22.68
N ARG A 204 -13.47 -9.67 -22.05
CA ARG A 204 -13.52 -9.49 -20.61
C ARG A 204 -14.08 -10.74 -19.94
N VAL A 205 -13.33 -11.33 -19.03
CA VAL A 205 -13.79 -12.44 -18.17
C VAL A 205 -13.92 -11.94 -16.74
N PHE A 206 -15.08 -12.15 -16.12
CA PHE A 206 -15.28 -11.83 -14.71
C PHE A 206 -15.06 -13.06 -13.84
N LEU A 207 -14.16 -12.94 -12.87
CA LEU A 207 -13.80 -14.02 -11.96
C LEU A 207 -14.66 -13.90 -10.71
N ASP A 208 -15.68 -14.76 -10.59
CA ASP A 208 -16.67 -14.64 -9.53
C ASP A 208 -16.10 -14.93 -8.14
N ASP A 209 -15.17 -15.88 -8.02
CA ASP A 209 -14.52 -16.22 -6.76
C ASP A 209 -13.66 -15.07 -6.21
N ARG A 210 -13.04 -14.29 -7.10
CA ARG A 210 -12.13 -13.18 -6.76
C ARG A 210 -12.80 -11.80 -6.83
N LYS A 211 -14.02 -11.73 -7.40
CA LYS A 211 -14.84 -10.52 -7.65
C LYS A 211 -14.13 -9.45 -8.48
N VAL A 212 -13.37 -9.86 -9.49
CA VAL A 212 -12.58 -8.96 -10.35
C VAL A 212 -12.58 -9.40 -11.82
N PRO A 213 -12.47 -8.48 -12.78
CA PRO A 213 -12.33 -8.82 -14.19
C PRO A 213 -10.87 -9.03 -14.61
N ILE A 214 -10.66 -9.83 -15.65
CA ILE A 214 -9.44 -9.92 -16.46
C ILE A 214 -9.79 -9.71 -17.94
N MET A 215 -8.76 -9.49 -18.76
CA MET A 215 -8.89 -9.27 -20.21
C MET A 215 -7.83 -10.04 -20.98
#